data_AF-A0A941NCF7-F1
#
_entry.id   AF-A0A941NCF7-F1
#
_cell.length_a   1.000
_cell.length_b   1.000
_cell.length_c   1.000
_cell.angle_alpha   90.00
_cell.angle_beta   90.00
_cell.angle_gamma   90.00
#
_symmetry.space_group_name_H-M   'P 1'
#
loop_
_entity.id
_entity.type
_entity.pdbx_description
1 polymer ?
#
loop_
_entity_poly.entity_id
_entity_poly.type
_entity_poly.pdbx_seq_one_letter_code
_entity_poly.pdbx_strand_id
1 'polypeptide(L)' 'MSEVHIVGAGIHPFGRHDDKSGLDQGVIAVREALADAGIEWKDIQFAFGGSSAAGNADAMLPRLGLTGMQFINVANG' A
#
# COMPACT_ATOMS: atom_id res chain seq x y z
N MET A 1 -17.64 -17.41 -12.05
CA MET A 1 -16.47 -16.78 -11.41
C MET A 1 -16.13 -15.57 -12.26
N SER A 2 -15.88 -14.41 -11.67
CA SER A 2 -15.48 -13.22 -12.41
C SER A 2 -13.97 -13.23 -12.67
N GLU A 3 -13.56 -12.70 -13.82
CA GLU A 3 -12.14 -12.47 -14.13
C GLU A 3 -11.54 -11.41 -13.21
N VAL A 4 -10.25 -11.54 -12.89
CA VAL A 4 -9.49 -10.62 -12.04
C VAL A 4 -8.21 -10.21 -12.76
N HIS A 5 -7.91 -8.92 -12.76
CA HIS A 5 -6.76 -8.35 -13.45
C HIS A 5 -5.91 -7.53 -12.49
N ILE A 6 -4.58 -7.60 -12.64
CA ILE A 6 -3.67 -6.65 -12.01
C ILE A 6 -3.56 -5.46 -12.96
N VAL A 7 -4.01 -4.29 -12.51
CA VAL A 7 -4.06 -3.07 -13.33
C VAL A 7 -2.98 -2.05 -12.99
N GLY A 8 -2.22 -2.27 -11.91
CA GLY A 8 -1.06 -1.46 -11.57
C GLY A 8 -0.17 -2.12 -10.51
N ALA A 9 1.11 -1.78 -10.54
CA ALA A 9 2.11 -2.23 -9.57
C ALA A 9 3.09 -1.11 -9.22
N GLY A 10 3.66 -1.16 -8.02
CA GLY A 10 4.59 -0.15 -7.52
C GLY A 10 5.52 -0.73 -6.46
N ILE A 11 6.73 -0.19 -6.38
CA ILE A 11 7.75 -0.68 -5.46
C ILE A 11 8.75 0.42 -5.14
N HIS A 12 8.88 0.72 -3.84
CA HIS A 12 10.06 1.44 -3.40
C HIS A 12 11.31 0.57 -3.62
N PRO A 13 12.37 1.06 -4.30
CA PRO A 13 13.55 0.25 -4.62
C PRO A 13 14.13 -0.47 -3.40
N PHE A 14 14.42 -1.77 -3.57
CA PHE A 14 14.96 -2.58 -2.48
C PHE A 14 16.39 -2.16 -2.13
N GLY A 15 16.69 -2.04 -0.84
CA GLY A 15 18.02 -1.62 -0.38
C GLY A 15 18.04 -1.06 1.03
N ARG A 16 19.20 -0.52 1.42
CA ARG A 16 19.37 0.22 2.67
C ARG A 16 19.03 1.69 2.41
N HIS A 17 18.10 2.21 3.19
CA HIS A 17 17.60 3.57 3.08
C HIS A 17 17.50 4.16 4.48
N ASP A 18 18.54 4.90 4.89
CA ASP A 18 18.63 5.44 6.24
C ASP A 18 17.65 6.61 6.47
N ASP A 19 17.13 7.19 5.39
CA ASP A 19 16.23 8.35 5.38
C ASP A 19 14.74 7.97 5.18
N LYS A 20 14.42 6.67 5.13
CA LYS A 20 13.06 6.17 4.86
C LYS A 20 12.70 5.04 5.82
N SER A 21 11.62 5.23 6.58
CA SER A 21 11.03 4.13 7.35
C SER A 21 10.34 3.12 6.43
N GLY A 22 10.13 1.89 6.90
CA GLY A 22 9.36 0.89 6.14
C GLY A 22 7.94 1.35 5.80
N LEU A 23 7.36 2.22 6.63
CA LEU A 23 6.07 2.85 6.35
C LEU A 23 6.18 3.85 5.18
N ASP A 24 7.24 4.67 5.12
CA ASP A 24 7.49 5.57 3.99
C ASP A 24 7.63 4.79 2.68
N GLN A 25 8.35 3.67 2.72
CA GLN A 25 8.54 2.78 1.58
C GLN A 25 7.21 2.21 1.08
N GLY A 26 6.33 1.78 2.01
CA GLY A 26 4.99 1.32 1.67
C GLY A 26 4.12 2.42 1.04
N VAL A 27 4.17 3.65 1.56
CA VAL A 27 3.42 4.79 0.99
C VAL A 27 3.91 5.12 -0.42
N ILE A 28 5.22 5.05 -0.68
CA ILE A 28 5.79 5.26 -2.01
C ILE A 28 5.29 4.17 -2.97
N ALA A 29 5.40 2.90 -2.57
CA ALA A 29 4.95 1.77 -3.40
C ALA A 29 3.46 1.85 -3.75
N VAL A 30 2.60 2.23 -2.79
CA VAL A 30 1.16 2.41 -3.03
C VAL A 30 0.92 3.55 -4.03
N ARG A 31 1.60 4.68 -3.89
CA ARG A 31 1.43 5.83 -4.80
C ARG A 31 1.89 5.50 -6.23
N GLU A 32 2.98 4.76 -6.37
CA GLU A 32 3.44 4.26 -7.68
C GLU A 32 2.43 3.30 -8.31
N ALA A 33 1.89 2.35 -7.53
CA ALA A 33 0.90 1.39 -8.04
C ALA A 33 -0.41 2.07 -8.50
N LEU A 34 -0.87 3.08 -7.76
CA LEU A 34 -2.03 3.89 -8.15
C LEU A 34 -1.76 4.70 -9.43
N ALA A 35 -0.56 5.27 -9.56
CA ALA A 35 -0.17 6.01 -10.75
C ALA A 35 -0.07 5.10 -12.00
N ASP A 36 0.49 3.90 -11.85
CA ASP A 36 0.55 2.88 -12.90
C ASP A 36 -0.86 2.46 -13.36
N ALA A 37 -1.78 2.31 -12.40
CA ALA A 37 -3.20 2.02 -12.67
C ALA A 37 -4.02 3.23 -13.19
N GLY A 38 -3.49 4.44 -13.11
CA GLY A 38 -4.20 5.66 -13.51
C GLY A 38 -5.41 6.02 -12.64
N ILE A 39 -5.40 5.65 -11.36
CA ILE A 39 -6.51 5.88 -10.42
C ILE A 39 -6.03 6.61 -9.16
N GLU A 40 -6.95 7.14 -8.36
CA GLU A 40 -6.66 7.80 -7.10
C GLU A 40 -6.94 6.90 -5.90
N TRP A 41 -6.32 7.21 -4.75
CA TRP A 41 -6.54 6.47 -3.51
C TRP A 41 -8.01 6.37 -3.09
N LYS A 42 -8.80 7.42 -3.35
CA LYS A 42 -10.23 7.47 -3.03
C LYS A 42 -11.08 6.51 -3.88
N ASP A 43 -10.54 6.00 -4.97
CA ASP A 43 -11.22 5.05 -5.86
C ASP A 43 -11.10 3.60 -5.33
N ILE A 44 -10.19 3.36 -4.38
CA ILE A 44 -9.99 2.05 -3.75
C ILE A 44 -11.13 1.75 -2.79
N GLN A 45 -11.71 0.55 -2.94
CA GLN A 45 -12.88 0.11 -2.15
C GLN A 45 -12.48 -0.63 -0.88
N PHE A 46 -11.34 -1.33 -0.90
CA PHE A 46 -10.77 -2.06 0.22
C PHE A 46 -9.28 -2.27 -0.01
N ALA A 47 -8.52 -2.48 1.06
CA ALA A 47 -7.10 -2.83 0.97
C ALA A 47 -6.70 -3.90 1.97
N PHE A 48 -5.64 -4.61 1.61
CA PHE A 48 -4.94 -5.57 2.46
C PHE A 48 -3.48 -5.15 2.55
N GLY A 49 -2.88 -5.29 3.72
CA GLY A 49 -1.46 -5.01 3.89
C GLY A 49 -0.87 -5.82 5.03
N GLY A 50 0.43 -6.10 4.93
CA GLY A 50 1.15 -6.86 5.95
C GLY A 50 2.57 -6.35 6.11
N SER A 51 3.09 -6.44 7.33
CA SER A 51 4.49 -6.18 7.63
C SER A 51 4.92 -6.98 8.84
N SER A 52 6.14 -7.50 8.79
CA SER A 52 6.76 -8.22 9.92
C SER A 52 7.58 -7.29 10.82
N ALA A 53 8.09 -6.17 10.30
CA ALA A 53 9.08 -5.34 11.00
C ALA A 53 8.78 -3.84 10.98
N ALA A 54 7.79 -3.37 10.20
CA ALA A 54 7.47 -1.95 10.07
C ALA A 54 6.19 -1.53 10.84
N GLY A 55 5.69 -2.39 11.73
CA GLY A 55 4.41 -2.20 12.42
C GLY A 55 3.20 -2.58 11.56
N ASN A 56 2.00 -2.19 11.98
CA ASN A 56 0.79 -2.49 11.22
C ASN A 56 0.75 -1.68 9.91
N ALA A 57 0.30 -2.30 8.82
CA ALA A 57 0.32 -1.69 7.49
C ALA A 57 -0.71 -0.55 7.34
N ASP A 58 -1.82 -0.61 8.06
CA ASP A 58 -2.84 0.45 8.11
C ASP A 58 -2.33 1.77 8.72
N ALA A 59 -1.17 1.77 9.39
CA ALA A 59 -0.52 3.01 9.85
C ALA A 59 -0.16 3.96 8.69
N MET A 60 -0.19 3.50 7.43
CA MET A 60 -0.02 4.34 6.23
C MET A 60 -1.22 5.25 5.94
N LEU A 61 -2.43 4.90 6.42
CA LEU A 61 -3.68 5.58 6.04
C LEU A 61 -3.68 7.10 6.23
N PRO A 62 -3.16 7.68 7.34
CA PRO A 62 -3.10 9.13 7.50
C PRO A 62 -2.25 9.85 6.43
N ARG A 63 -1.33 9.14 5.75
CA ARG A 63 -0.47 9.68 4.69
C ARG A 63 -1.02 9.46 3.28
N LEU A 64 -1.93 8.50 3.12
CA LEU A 64 -2.61 8.20 1.85
C LEU A 64 -3.93 8.96 1.71
N GLY A 65 -4.66 9.09 2.82
CA GLY A 65 -5.97 9.74 2.91
C GLY A 65 -6.96 8.91 3.71
N LEU A 66 -7.74 9.56 4.57
CA LEU A 66 -8.72 8.91 5.43
C LEU A 66 -10.08 8.76 4.71
N THR A 67 -10.20 7.74 3.87
CA THR A 67 -11.39 7.48 3.04
C THR A 67 -12.51 6.73 3.79
N GLY A 68 -12.19 6.14 4.95
CA GLY A 68 -13.11 5.24 5.67
C GLY A 68 -13.26 3.85 5.04
N MET A 69 -12.51 3.55 3.98
CA MET A 69 -12.53 2.23 3.35
C MET A 69 -12.01 1.14 4.30
N GLN A 70 -12.44 -0.10 4.08
CA GLN A 70 -11.96 -1.23 4.87
C GLN A 70 -10.48 -1.50 4.59
N PHE A 71 -9.67 -1.62 5.65
CA PHE A 71 -8.29 -2.09 5.58
C PHE A 71 -8.11 -3.31 6.47
N ILE A 72 -7.47 -4.35 5.93
CA ILE A 72 -7.24 -5.61 6.65
C ILE A 72 -5.73 -5.82 6.77
N ASN A 73 -5.25 -5.83 8.02
CA ASN A 73 -3.87 -6.24 8.31
C ASN A 73 -3.76 -7.77 8.21
N VAL A 74 -2.79 -8.25 7.45
CA VAL A 74 -2.51 -9.67 7.22
C VAL A 74 -1.14 -10.02 7.80
N ALA A 75 -1.04 -11.16 8.47
CA ALA A 75 0.20 -11.76 8.92
C ALA A 75 0.25 -13.23 8.47
N ASN A 76 1.37 -13.67 7.90
CA ASN A 76 1.53 -15.01 7.35
C ASN A 76 2.93 -15.62 7.66
N GLY A 77 3.31 -15.57 8.95
CA GLY A 77 4.59 -16.09 9.44
C GLY A 77 4.88 -17.54 9.04
#